data_AF-A0A517RHG7-F1
#
_entry.id   AF-A0A517RHG7-F1
#
_cell.length_a   1.000
_cell.length_b   1.000
_cell.length_c   1.000
_cell.angle_alpha   90.00
_cell.angle_beta   90.00
_cell.angle_gamma   90.00
#
_symmetry.space_group_name_H-M   'P 1'
#
loop_
_entity.id
_entity.type
_entity.pdbx_description
1 polymer ?
#
loop_
_entity_poly.entity_id
_entity_poly.type
_entity_poly.pdbx_seq_one_letter_code
_entity_poly.pdbx_strand_id
1 'polypeptide(L)'
;MITGSKFSNISAVILLLIVCLPSVGLAEKSALSLPIEGLESTVLEEVAPGDYRILFEGQPLERMTGAEFPALRNLEIKIQNKNLREMQADRTINALLIAMARIADEPTLIYLHELYESYPERRNDVAEAISWYARENQRRDADWRILVRSLNMVEGEQAKAVMKTLTKFRRRSNKAQWIRQAILVGLKQDAEGQQLASDLLEHWTGKQLTQLSGEKQTPMLIWQNWFAETYPDELAATLPVEAKDSRWKFQELQSDLRKRSKKSFDLKLGEKAYVKATCVKCHRYGKLGEKVGPDLTHVSRRLQRKEIMQATIFPSHFVSEEYPTYTIITEAGKVLTGMMGAAGPDQIMLLTNEGTKQLINKDEVDEIIPVKKSSMPEGLLNLLTKEEAIQLFGYLTTLPEGASQAYRHTTR
;
A
#
# COMPACT_ATOMS: atom_id res chain seq x y z
N MET A 1 67.99 21.83 69.43
CA MET A 1 68.02 20.94 68.26
C MET A 1 66.96 21.46 67.28
N ILE A 2 67.30 22.42 66.42
CA ILE A 2 67.69 22.21 65.00
C ILE A 2 66.50 21.57 64.25
N THR A 3 65.51 22.36 63.84
CA THR A 3 65.34 23.01 62.50
C THR A 3 64.96 22.05 61.38
N GLY A 4 63.84 22.35 60.72
CA GLY A 4 63.29 21.57 59.62
C GLY A 4 63.98 21.73 58.27
N SER A 5 63.55 20.88 57.34
CA SER A 5 63.74 20.90 55.89
C SER A 5 62.63 20.04 55.26
N LYS A 6 61.76 20.62 54.41
CA LYS A 6 61.65 20.47 52.93
C LYS A 6 61.42 19.01 52.49
N PHE A 7 60.40 18.64 51.71
CA PHE A 7 60.19 18.91 50.27
C PHE A 7 58.75 18.45 49.90
N SER A 8 57.86 19.31 49.38
CA SER A 8 57.54 19.59 47.96
C SER A 8 56.72 18.52 47.19
N ASN A 9 55.52 18.94 46.78
CA ASN A 9 54.76 18.62 45.56
C ASN A 9 54.79 17.21 44.96
N ILE A 10 53.63 16.53 45.00
CA ILE A 10 53.18 15.65 43.92
C ILE A 10 51.72 16.00 43.60
N SER A 11 51.50 16.64 42.46
CA SER A 11 50.18 16.81 41.85
C SER A 11 49.59 15.46 41.49
N ALA A 12 48.40 15.14 42.00
CA ALA A 12 47.61 14.00 41.54
C ALA A 12 47.02 14.34 40.15
N VAL A 13 47.61 13.77 39.10
CA VAL A 13 47.04 13.76 37.75
C VAL A 13 45.97 12.67 37.73
N ILE A 14 44.70 13.07 37.72
CA ILE A 14 43.57 12.18 37.42
C ILE A 14 43.61 11.93 35.91
N LEU A 15 44.12 10.77 35.51
CA LEU A 15 44.06 10.30 34.13
C LEU A 15 42.65 9.74 33.88
N LEU A 16 41.77 10.58 33.33
CA LEU A 16 40.48 10.13 32.78
C LEU A 16 40.77 9.31 31.52
N LEU A 17 40.74 7.98 31.63
CA LEU A 17 40.71 7.08 30.48
C LEU A 17 39.33 7.20 29.81
N ILE A 18 39.19 8.18 28.92
CA ILE A 18 38.10 8.22 27.94
C ILE A 18 38.39 7.12 26.92
N VAL A 19 37.71 5.98 27.08
CA VAL A 19 37.63 4.99 26.01
C VAL A 19 36.78 5.61 24.91
N CYS A 20 37.45 6.09 23.85
CA CYS A 20 36.80 6.43 22.59
C CYS A 20 36.18 5.16 22.00
N LEU A 21 34.90 4.94 22.31
CA LEU A 21 34.04 4.14 21.44
C LEU A 21 33.92 4.93 20.13
N PRO A 22 34.17 4.32 18.96
CA PRO A 22 33.91 5.00 17.71
C PRO A 22 32.42 5.29 17.67
N SER A 23 32.07 6.57 17.65
CA SER A 23 30.75 7.02 17.25
C SER A 23 30.47 6.39 15.90
N VAL A 24 29.56 5.42 15.87
CA VAL A 24 28.94 4.96 14.63
C VAL A 24 28.24 6.19 14.08
N GLY A 25 28.91 6.87 13.14
CA GLY A 25 28.32 7.98 12.41
C GLY A 25 27.05 7.46 11.77
N LEU A 26 25.91 7.95 12.25
CA LEU A 26 24.70 7.97 11.45
C LEU A 26 25.10 8.66 10.15
N ALA A 27 25.16 7.91 9.05
CA ALA A 27 25.40 8.48 7.75
C ALA A 27 24.34 9.57 7.53
N GLU A 28 24.75 10.84 7.58
CA GLU A 28 23.91 11.95 7.14
C GLU A 28 23.46 11.60 5.73
N LYS A 29 22.15 11.35 5.56
CA LYS A 29 21.56 11.26 4.23
C LYS A 29 21.93 12.57 3.53
N SER A 30 22.80 12.52 2.52
CA SER A 30 23.10 13.70 1.71
C SER A 30 21.79 14.33 1.26
N ALA A 31 21.59 15.62 1.56
CA ALA A 31 20.42 16.37 1.12
C ALA A 31 20.31 16.27 -0.41
N LEU A 32 19.10 16.01 -0.91
CA LEU A 32 18.87 15.93 -2.35
C LEU A 32 19.08 17.32 -2.97
N SER A 33 19.92 17.42 -3.99
CA SER A 33 20.05 18.62 -4.84
C SER A 33 20.27 18.18 -6.28
N LEU A 34 19.36 18.58 -7.18
CA LEU A 34 19.34 18.12 -8.57
C LEU A 34 18.96 19.27 -9.52
N PRO A 35 19.85 19.69 -10.44
CA PRO A 35 19.51 20.65 -11.48
C PRO A 35 18.42 20.13 -12.42
N ILE A 36 17.52 21.02 -12.85
CA ILE A 36 16.42 20.68 -13.75
C ILE A 36 16.83 21.04 -15.18
N GLU A 37 17.08 20.01 -15.98
CA GLU A 37 17.47 20.16 -17.38
C GLU A 37 16.41 20.92 -18.18
N GLY A 38 16.85 21.93 -18.94
CA GLY A 38 15.97 22.80 -19.71
C GLY A 38 15.45 24.02 -18.95
N LEU A 39 15.79 24.19 -17.67
CA LEU A 39 15.50 25.39 -16.88
C LEU A 39 16.80 25.95 -16.29
N GLU A 40 17.14 27.20 -16.65
CA GLU A 40 18.32 27.87 -16.09
C GLU A 40 18.12 28.16 -14.60
N SER A 41 19.22 28.07 -13.83
CA SER A 41 19.24 28.39 -12.39
C SER A 41 18.13 27.72 -11.55
N THR A 42 17.61 26.59 -12.02
CA THR A 42 16.49 25.89 -11.39
C THR A 42 16.93 24.53 -10.85
N VAL A 43 16.69 24.28 -9.57
CA VAL A 43 17.10 23.06 -8.86
C VAL A 43 15.95 22.45 -8.05
N LEU A 44 15.87 21.13 -8.00
CA LEU A 44 15.11 20.40 -6.99
C LEU A 44 15.98 20.23 -5.75
N GLU A 45 15.52 20.68 -4.59
CA GLU A 45 16.29 20.67 -3.36
C GLU A 45 15.46 20.20 -2.15
N GLU A 46 16.12 19.48 -1.24
CA GLU A 46 15.60 19.17 0.10
C GLU A 46 16.04 20.25 1.09
N VAL A 47 15.17 21.22 1.36
CA VAL A 47 15.48 22.39 2.21
C VAL A 47 15.39 22.09 3.70
N ALA A 48 14.63 21.04 4.07
CA ALA A 48 14.58 20.43 5.38
C ALA A 48 14.21 18.94 5.22
N PRO A 49 14.40 18.07 6.24
CA PRO A 49 14.09 16.65 6.11
C PRO A 49 12.66 16.39 5.61
N GLY A 50 12.52 15.85 4.39
CA GLY A 50 11.23 15.62 3.73
C GLY A 50 10.54 16.86 3.13
N ASP A 51 11.12 18.06 3.28
CA ASP A 51 10.66 19.30 2.65
C ASP A 51 11.39 19.51 1.32
N TYR A 52 10.76 19.07 0.23
CA TYR A 52 11.29 19.21 -1.13
C TYR A 52 10.68 20.41 -1.86
N ARG A 53 11.53 21.20 -2.52
CA ARG A 53 11.17 22.44 -3.22
C ARG A 53 11.85 22.52 -4.59
N ILE A 54 11.20 23.19 -5.54
CA ILE A 54 11.84 23.68 -6.76
C ILE A 54 12.32 25.10 -6.45
N LEU A 55 13.61 25.37 -6.61
CA LEU A 55 14.20 26.69 -6.40
C LEU A 55 14.62 27.29 -7.74
N PHE A 56 14.31 28.57 -7.97
CA PHE A 56 14.82 29.38 -9.07
C PHE A 56 15.68 30.50 -8.47
N GLU A 57 16.95 30.59 -8.87
CA GLU A 57 17.92 31.54 -8.30
C GLU A 57 18.03 31.46 -6.77
N GLY A 58 17.86 30.24 -6.21
CA GLY A 58 17.92 29.98 -4.78
C GLY A 58 16.65 30.35 -3.99
N GLN A 59 15.58 30.80 -4.65
CA GLN A 59 14.29 31.09 -4.02
C GLN A 59 13.23 30.06 -4.43
N PRO A 60 12.29 29.68 -3.55
CA PRO A 60 11.18 28.80 -3.90
C PRO A 60 10.40 29.32 -5.10
N LEU A 61 10.19 28.45 -6.08
CA LEU A 61 9.37 28.74 -7.24
C LEU A 61 7.89 28.72 -6.80
N GLU A 62 7.28 29.90 -6.69
CA GLU A 62 5.89 30.04 -6.22
C GLU A 62 4.83 29.71 -7.30
N ARG A 63 5.19 29.76 -8.59
CA ARG A 63 4.28 29.48 -9.71
C ARG A 63 5.03 28.99 -10.94
N MET A 64 4.37 28.17 -11.76
CA MET A 64 4.87 27.80 -13.09
C MET A 64 4.32 28.79 -14.14
N THR A 65 5.15 29.18 -15.12
CA THR A 65 4.79 30.16 -16.15
C THR A 65 4.68 29.58 -17.55
N GLY A 66 5.09 28.33 -17.74
CA GLY A 66 4.74 27.50 -18.89
C GLY A 66 5.78 26.43 -19.21
N ALA A 67 7.07 26.77 -19.21
CA ALA A 67 8.16 25.86 -19.58
C ALA A 67 8.51 24.87 -18.46
N GLU A 68 8.18 25.21 -17.22
CA GLU A 68 8.61 24.47 -16.02
C GLU A 68 7.89 23.12 -15.91
N PHE A 69 6.56 23.09 -16.10
CA PHE A 69 5.80 21.84 -16.00
C PHE A 69 6.29 20.77 -17.00
N PRO A 70 6.43 21.07 -18.32
CA PRO A 70 7.00 20.12 -19.27
C PRO A 70 8.43 19.67 -18.90
N ALA A 71 9.29 20.58 -18.43
CA ALA A 71 10.65 20.24 -18.04
C ALA A 71 10.69 19.29 -16.82
N LEU A 72 9.90 19.58 -15.79
CA LEU A 72 9.78 18.75 -14.59
C LEU A 72 9.21 17.37 -14.92
N ARG A 73 8.19 17.30 -15.79
CA ARG A 73 7.64 16.02 -16.27
C ARG A 73 8.67 15.23 -17.08
N ASN A 74 9.43 15.88 -17.96
CA ASN A 74 10.48 15.21 -18.72
C ASN A 74 11.59 14.67 -17.80
N LEU A 75 11.95 15.42 -16.75
CA LEU A 75 12.88 14.96 -15.73
C LEU A 75 12.36 13.72 -15.00
N GLU A 76 11.08 13.72 -14.60
CA GLU A 76 10.43 12.57 -13.97
C GLU A 76 10.52 11.31 -14.86
N ILE A 77 10.12 11.42 -16.13
CA ILE A 77 10.17 10.32 -17.10
C ILE A 77 11.62 9.85 -17.32
N LYS A 78 12.58 10.77 -17.35
CA LYS A 78 14.01 10.46 -17.52
C LYS A 78 14.54 9.69 -16.32
N ILE A 79 14.16 10.04 -15.09
CA ILE A 79 14.56 9.32 -13.88
C ILE A 79 13.97 7.92 -13.88
N GLN A 80 12.69 7.77 -14.27
CA GLN A 80 12.04 6.45 -14.39
C GLN A 80 12.74 5.51 -15.38
N ASN A 81 13.21 6.05 -16.50
CA ASN A 81 13.82 5.25 -17.57
C ASN A 81 15.30 4.91 -17.33
N LYS A 82 15.97 5.59 -16.38
CA LYS A 82 17.37 5.31 -16.06
C LYS A 82 17.48 4.10 -15.14
N ASN A 83 18.45 3.21 -15.41
CA ASN A 83 18.93 2.17 -14.47
C ASN A 83 19.73 2.80 -13.30
N LEU A 84 19.20 3.85 -12.66
CA LEU A 84 19.69 4.26 -11.35
C LEU A 84 19.40 3.13 -10.36
N ARG A 85 20.19 3.01 -9.29
CA ARG A 85 19.86 2.08 -8.19
C ARG A 85 18.42 2.40 -7.77
N GLU A 86 17.49 1.47 -7.96
CA GLU A 86 16.02 1.72 -7.97
C GLU A 86 15.58 2.63 -6.81
N MET A 87 16.12 2.41 -5.62
CA MET A 87 15.83 3.19 -4.41
C MET A 87 16.15 4.69 -4.50
N GLN A 88 17.26 5.10 -5.14
CA GLN A 88 17.61 6.52 -5.28
C GLN A 88 16.73 7.21 -6.33
N ALA A 89 16.36 6.48 -7.39
CA ALA A 89 15.41 6.96 -8.38
C ALA A 89 14.05 7.21 -7.73
N ASP A 90 13.53 6.24 -6.98
CA ASP A 90 12.24 6.34 -6.29
C ASP A 90 12.19 7.54 -5.34
N ARG A 91 13.23 7.73 -4.52
CA ARG A 91 13.34 8.91 -3.63
C ARG A 91 13.32 10.22 -4.41
N THR A 92 14.05 10.29 -5.52
CA THR A 92 14.16 11.51 -6.32
C THR A 92 12.84 11.84 -7.01
N ILE A 93 12.13 10.83 -7.53
CA ILE A 93 10.84 11.07 -8.17
C ILE A 93 9.80 11.47 -7.12
N ASN A 94 9.75 10.81 -5.96
CA ASN A 94 8.87 11.22 -4.87
C ASN A 94 9.12 12.71 -4.49
N ALA A 95 10.38 13.09 -4.26
CA ALA A 95 10.77 14.46 -3.97
C ALA A 95 10.30 15.45 -5.06
N LEU A 96 10.47 15.09 -6.33
CA LEU A 96 10.02 15.89 -7.46
C LEU A 96 8.50 16.05 -7.47
N LEU A 97 7.72 14.99 -7.24
CA LEU A 97 6.26 15.05 -7.18
C LEU A 97 5.77 15.92 -6.01
N ILE A 98 6.39 15.82 -4.84
CA ILE A 98 6.10 16.68 -3.69
C ILE A 98 6.37 18.15 -4.04
N ALA A 99 7.55 18.43 -4.59
CA ALA A 99 7.93 19.79 -4.95
C ALA A 99 6.99 20.39 -6.00
N MET A 100 6.63 19.61 -7.03
CA MET A 100 5.62 19.99 -8.03
C MET A 100 4.26 20.27 -7.39
N ALA A 101 3.75 19.36 -6.55
CA ALA A 101 2.43 19.50 -5.92
C ALA A 101 2.30 20.78 -5.09
N ARG A 102 3.38 21.20 -4.43
CA ARG A 102 3.39 22.39 -3.55
C ARG A 102 3.33 23.70 -4.31
N ILE A 103 3.77 23.73 -5.57
CA ILE A 103 3.59 24.88 -6.48
C ILE A 103 2.11 25.09 -6.81
N ALA A 104 1.26 24.07 -6.59
CA ALA A 104 -0.19 24.18 -6.64
C ALA A 104 -0.78 24.57 -8.01
N ASP A 105 -0.09 24.25 -9.09
CA ASP A 105 -0.54 24.53 -10.46
C ASP A 105 -1.52 23.46 -10.98
N GLU A 106 -2.58 23.87 -11.69
CA GLU A 106 -3.67 22.98 -12.11
C GLU A 106 -3.21 21.84 -13.04
N PRO A 107 -2.39 22.07 -14.08
CA PRO A 107 -1.73 21.01 -14.85
C PRO A 107 -0.99 19.97 -14.00
N THR A 108 -0.30 20.39 -12.96
CA THR A 108 0.40 19.48 -12.05
C THR A 108 -0.59 18.60 -11.30
N LEU A 109 -1.67 19.19 -10.80
CA LEU A 109 -2.68 18.46 -10.06
C LEU A 109 -3.44 17.44 -10.93
N ILE A 110 -3.76 17.81 -12.17
CA ILE A 110 -4.34 16.90 -13.17
C ILE A 110 -3.37 15.74 -13.43
N TYR A 111 -2.08 16.04 -13.61
CA TYR A 111 -1.05 15.03 -13.84
C TYR A 111 -0.92 14.06 -12.66
N LEU A 112 -0.89 14.55 -11.42
CA LEU A 112 -0.83 13.69 -10.23
C LEU A 112 -2.05 12.76 -10.16
N HIS A 113 -3.24 13.25 -10.48
CA HIS A 113 -4.45 12.42 -10.49
C HIS A 113 -4.37 11.34 -11.58
N GLU A 114 -3.93 11.69 -12.79
CA GLU A 114 -3.69 10.72 -13.87
C GLU A 114 -2.64 9.67 -13.48
N LEU A 115 -1.57 10.10 -12.81
CA LEU A 115 -0.49 9.24 -12.33
C LEU A 115 -1.02 8.24 -11.28
N TYR A 116 -1.86 8.69 -10.35
CA TYR A 116 -2.50 7.83 -9.35
C TYR A 116 -3.38 6.75 -9.98
N GLU A 117 -4.19 7.11 -10.97
CA GLU A 117 -5.10 6.16 -11.61
C GLU A 117 -4.37 5.16 -12.52
N SER A 118 -3.34 5.62 -13.22
CA SER A 118 -2.72 4.86 -14.31
C SER A 118 -1.49 4.05 -13.89
N TYR A 119 -0.84 4.41 -12.78
CA TYR A 119 0.43 3.83 -12.34
C TYR A 119 0.38 3.40 -10.87
N PRO A 120 -0.07 2.16 -10.58
CA PRO A 120 -0.22 1.66 -9.21
C PRO A 120 1.03 1.84 -8.33
N GLU A 121 2.22 1.56 -8.90
CA GLU A 121 3.51 1.66 -8.19
C GLU A 121 3.86 3.10 -7.76
N ARG A 122 3.20 4.12 -8.32
CA ARG A 122 3.42 5.54 -7.99
C ARG A 122 2.41 6.09 -6.99
N ARG A 123 1.38 5.33 -6.63
CA ARG A 123 0.26 5.82 -5.82
C ARG A 123 0.67 6.30 -4.43
N ASN A 124 1.66 5.65 -3.82
CA ASN A 124 2.18 6.06 -2.51
C ASN A 124 2.80 7.45 -2.58
N ASP A 125 3.67 7.68 -3.58
CA ASP A 125 4.34 8.96 -3.80
C ASP A 125 3.33 10.06 -4.15
N VAL A 126 2.35 9.75 -5.00
CA VAL A 126 1.29 10.70 -5.35
C VAL A 126 0.42 11.05 -4.15
N ALA A 127 0.06 10.08 -3.31
CA ALA A 127 -0.73 10.33 -2.11
C ALA A 127 0.01 11.24 -1.12
N GLU A 128 1.33 11.06 -0.98
CA GLU A 128 2.17 11.94 -0.19
C GLU A 128 2.24 13.35 -0.80
N ALA A 129 2.49 13.48 -2.10
CA ALA A 129 2.52 14.76 -2.80
C ALA A 129 1.19 15.54 -2.66
N ILE A 130 0.05 14.87 -2.86
CA ILE A 130 -1.28 15.45 -2.65
C ILE A 130 -1.50 15.81 -1.18
N SER A 131 -0.94 15.07 -0.23
CA SER A 131 -1.00 15.40 1.20
C SER A 131 -0.30 16.72 1.50
N TRP A 132 0.88 16.95 0.92
CA TRP A 132 1.58 18.24 1.03
C TRP A 132 0.77 19.38 0.43
N TYR A 133 0.27 19.22 -0.80
CA TYR A 133 -0.59 20.20 -1.45
C TYR A 133 -1.82 20.54 -0.58
N ALA A 134 -2.59 19.55 -0.13
CA ALA A 134 -3.84 19.77 0.59
C ALA A 134 -3.66 20.37 2.00
N ARG A 135 -2.45 20.33 2.55
CA ARG A 135 -2.10 20.98 3.83
C ARG A 135 -1.76 22.46 3.65
N GLU A 136 -1.08 22.81 2.57
CA GLU A 136 -0.59 24.17 2.32
C GLU A 136 -1.59 25.00 1.49
N ASN A 137 -2.46 24.33 0.71
CA ASN A 137 -3.34 24.95 -0.28
C ASN A 137 -4.81 24.54 -0.08
N GLN A 138 -5.61 24.66 -1.15
CA GLN A 138 -7.02 24.32 -1.15
C GLN A 138 -7.24 22.80 -1.09
N ARG A 139 -8.11 22.38 -0.16
CA ARG A 139 -8.57 20.99 -0.04
C ARG A 139 -9.69 20.72 -1.05
N ARG A 140 -9.41 19.90 -2.07
CA ARG A 140 -10.38 19.55 -3.12
C ARG A 140 -10.98 18.17 -2.86
N ASP A 141 -12.22 17.97 -3.30
CA ASP A 141 -12.93 16.69 -3.12
C ASP A 141 -12.25 15.53 -3.83
N ALA A 142 -11.65 15.78 -4.99
CA ALA A 142 -10.92 14.77 -5.74
C ALA A 142 -9.67 14.30 -4.98
N ASP A 143 -8.96 15.21 -4.29
CA ASP A 143 -7.81 14.89 -3.44
C ASP A 143 -8.22 14.00 -2.27
N TRP A 144 -9.35 14.32 -1.61
CA TRP A 144 -9.88 13.50 -0.52
C TRP A 144 -10.11 12.04 -0.96
N ARG A 145 -10.68 11.83 -2.16
CA ARG A 145 -10.95 10.48 -2.68
C ARG A 145 -9.65 9.69 -2.90
N ILE A 146 -8.63 10.35 -3.43
CA ILE A 146 -7.31 9.74 -3.64
C ILE A 146 -6.69 9.37 -2.29
N LEU A 147 -6.70 10.29 -1.32
CA LEU A 147 -6.11 10.09 0.00
C LEU A 147 -6.80 8.98 0.80
N VAL A 148 -8.13 8.86 0.71
CA VAL A 148 -8.85 7.74 1.34
C VAL A 148 -8.49 6.42 0.67
N ARG A 149 -8.49 6.36 -0.67
CA ARG A 149 -8.12 5.14 -1.42
C ARG A 149 -6.68 4.73 -1.16
N SER A 150 -5.77 5.68 -0.95
CA SER A 150 -4.36 5.38 -0.69
C SER A 150 -4.12 4.72 0.66
N LEU A 151 -5.06 4.78 1.61
CA LEU A 151 -4.92 4.06 2.90
C LEU A 151 -4.71 2.55 2.72
N ASN A 152 -5.11 1.97 1.58
CA ASN A 152 -4.86 0.56 1.27
C ASN A 152 -3.37 0.21 1.06
N MET A 153 -2.54 1.19 0.70
CA MET A 153 -1.18 0.94 0.17
C MET A 153 -0.08 1.80 0.81
N VAL A 154 -0.41 2.93 1.44
CA VAL A 154 0.59 3.81 2.08
C VAL A 154 1.16 3.20 3.35
N GLU A 155 2.45 3.44 3.60
CA GLU A 155 3.22 2.89 4.72
C GLU A 155 4.17 3.94 5.28
N GLY A 156 4.70 3.72 6.50
CA GLY A 156 5.68 4.62 7.13
C GLY A 156 5.25 6.09 7.13
N GLU A 157 6.16 6.98 6.76
CA GLU A 157 5.93 8.44 6.72
C GLU A 157 4.84 8.87 5.73
N GLN A 158 4.70 8.18 4.60
CA GLN A 158 3.63 8.45 3.63
C GLN A 158 2.26 8.24 4.25
N ALA A 159 2.09 7.16 5.03
CA ALA A 159 0.86 6.91 5.76
C ALA A 159 0.58 7.97 6.82
N LYS A 160 1.60 8.38 7.59
CA LYS A 160 1.47 9.47 8.56
C LYS A 160 1.02 10.77 7.88
N ALA A 161 1.63 11.12 6.76
CA ALA A 161 1.27 12.30 5.98
C ALA A 161 -0.19 12.27 5.50
N VAL A 162 -0.63 11.12 4.96
CA VAL A 162 -2.02 10.93 4.49
C VAL A 162 -3.01 11.00 5.66
N MET A 163 -2.79 10.27 6.75
CA MET A 163 -3.69 10.26 7.91
C MET A 163 -3.82 11.66 8.51
N LYS A 164 -2.69 12.34 8.74
CA LYS A 164 -2.66 13.72 9.25
C LYS A 164 -3.45 14.66 8.34
N THR A 165 -3.30 14.51 7.02
CA THR A 165 -3.97 15.39 6.05
C THR A 165 -5.46 15.13 5.97
N LEU A 166 -5.90 13.87 6.03
CA LEU A 166 -7.32 13.50 6.01
C LEU A 166 -8.11 14.14 7.16
N THR A 167 -7.50 14.36 8.34
CA THR A 167 -8.14 15.07 9.47
C THR A 167 -8.47 16.54 9.18
N LYS A 168 -7.84 17.14 8.16
CA LYS A 168 -8.05 18.53 7.77
C LYS A 168 -9.22 18.72 6.80
N PHE A 169 -9.75 17.64 6.23
CA PHE A 169 -10.93 17.71 5.40
C PHE A 169 -12.18 17.80 6.27
N ARG A 170 -13.19 18.57 5.83
CA ARG A 170 -14.51 18.54 6.48
C ARG A 170 -15.22 17.19 6.27
N ARG A 171 -14.92 16.55 5.13
CA ARG A 171 -15.51 15.29 4.71
C ARG A 171 -14.94 14.13 5.52
N ARG A 172 -15.83 13.28 6.02
CA ARG A 172 -15.54 12.09 6.82
C ARG A 172 -15.91 10.83 6.05
N SER A 173 -15.26 9.71 6.39
CA SER A 173 -15.69 8.39 5.93
C SER A 173 -16.50 7.68 7.02
N ASN A 174 -17.66 7.16 6.66
CA ASN A 174 -18.53 6.39 7.56
C ASN A 174 -18.71 4.93 7.13
N LYS A 175 -18.05 4.49 6.05
CA LYS A 175 -18.10 3.10 5.61
C LYS A 175 -17.16 2.25 6.45
N ALA A 176 -17.65 1.10 6.92
CA ALA A 176 -16.88 0.16 7.74
C ALA A 176 -15.52 -0.20 7.11
N GLN A 177 -15.47 -0.43 5.80
CA GLN A 177 -14.23 -0.74 5.09
C GLN A 177 -13.11 0.31 5.29
N TRP A 178 -13.46 1.60 5.29
CA TRP A 178 -12.47 2.67 5.38
C TRP A 178 -12.04 2.92 6.82
N ILE A 179 -12.99 2.78 7.76
CA ILE A 179 -12.69 2.79 9.19
C ILE A 179 -11.75 1.64 9.53
N ARG A 180 -12.06 0.42 9.07
CA ARG A 180 -11.19 -0.76 9.19
C ARG A 180 -9.81 -0.47 8.63
N GLN A 181 -9.73 0.13 7.44
CA GLN A 181 -8.46 0.42 6.82
C GLN A 181 -7.62 1.43 7.62
N ALA A 182 -8.23 2.47 8.19
CA ALA A 182 -7.53 3.40 9.07
C ALA A 182 -6.94 2.71 10.31
N ILE A 183 -7.67 1.76 10.90
CA ILE A 183 -7.16 0.92 12.01
C ILE A 183 -5.98 0.06 11.54
N LEU A 184 -6.11 -0.61 10.38
CA LEU A 184 -5.05 -1.46 9.83
C LEU A 184 -3.78 -0.68 9.49
N VAL A 185 -3.91 0.54 8.98
CA VAL A 185 -2.77 1.43 8.75
C VAL A 185 -2.12 1.78 10.08
N GLY A 186 -2.90 2.19 11.09
CA GLY A 186 -2.39 2.50 12.43
C GLY A 186 -1.65 1.33 13.09
N LEU A 187 -2.16 0.10 12.97
CA LEU A 187 -1.50 -1.11 13.48
C LEU A 187 -0.12 -1.39 12.86
N LYS A 188 0.16 -0.86 11.66
CA LYS A 188 1.46 -0.99 10.99
C LYS A 188 2.44 0.13 11.35
N GLN A 189 2.03 1.07 12.21
CA GLN A 189 2.81 2.27 12.54
C GLN A 189 3.46 2.20 13.92
N ASP A 190 4.45 3.07 14.10
CA ASP A 190 4.99 3.43 15.42
C ASP A 190 3.96 4.17 16.28
N ALA A 191 4.36 4.57 17.49
CA ALA A 191 3.47 5.23 18.45
C ALA A 191 2.88 6.55 17.90
N GLU A 192 3.68 7.33 17.15
CA GLU A 192 3.21 8.56 16.52
C GLU A 192 2.16 8.27 15.45
N GLY A 193 2.42 7.32 14.55
CA GLY A 193 1.46 6.97 13.51
C GLY A 193 0.20 6.30 14.05
N GLN A 194 0.28 5.57 15.16
CA GLN A 194 -0.91 5.08 15.88
C GLN A 194 -1.76 6.23 16.43
N GLN A 195 -1.12 7.29 16.97
CA GLN A 195 -1.85 8.47 17.41
C GLN A 195 -2.54 9.17 16.22
N LEU A 196 -1.83 9.35 15.10
CA LEU A 196 -2.42 9.95 13.88
C LEU A 196 -3.59 9.13 13.33
N ALA A 197 -3.50 7.80 13.39
CA ALA A 197 -4.61 6.91 13.03
C ALA A 197 -5.79 7.10 13.97
N SER A 198 -5.54 7.22 15.28
CA SER A 198 -6.57 7.51 16.27
C SER A 198 -7.24 8.85 16.01
N ASP A 199 -6.48 9.92 15.80
CA ASP A 199 -7.02 11.26 15.50
C ASP A 199 -7.91 11.24 14.24
N LEU A 200 -7.51 10.46 13.22
CA LEU A 200 -8.32 10.27 12.01
C LEU A 200 -9.63 9.53 12.31
N LEU A 201 -9.59 8.48 13.12
CA LEU A 201 -10.76 7.71 13.51
C LEU A 201 -11.70 8.54 14.38
N GLU A 202 -11.20 9.33 15.32
CA GLU A 202 -11.99 10.29 16.09
C GLU A 202 -12.66 11.32 15.17
N HIS A 203 -11.89 11.88 14.24
CA HIS A 203 -12.41 12.81 13.27
C HIS A 203 -13.53 12.19 12.42
N TRP A 204 -13.37 10.96 11.92
CA TRP A 204 -14.36 10.31 11.08
C TRP A 204 -15.61 9.84 11.83
N THR A 205 -15.44 9.26 13.01
CA THR A 205 -16.51 8.64 13.79
C THR A 205 -17.21 9.61 14.75
N GLY A 206 -16.55 10.72 15.11
CA GLY A 206 -17.00 11.63 16.16
C GLY A 206 -16.86 11.07 17.59
N LYS A 207 -16.26 9.89 17.77
CA LYS A 207 -15.95 9.31 19.09
C LYS A 207 -14.62 9.85 19.60
N GLN A 208 -14.43 9.82 20.93
CA GLN A 208 -13.16 10.16 21.56
C GLN A 208 -12.58 8.90 22.24
N LEU A 209 -11.28 8.68 22.10
CA LEU A 209 -10.60 7.49 22.63
C LEU A 209 -10.77 7.37 24.16
N THR A 210 -10.79 8.49 24.88
CA THR A 210 -10.98 8.55 26.34
C THR A 210 -12.33 8.01 26.80
N GLN A 211 -13.34 8.01 25.93
CA GLN A 211 -14.66 7.44 26.21
C GLN A 211 -14.71 5.92 25.99
N LEU A 212 -13.66 5.35 25.39
CA LEU A 212 -13.59 3.95 24.97
C LEU A 212 -12.59 3.11 25.80
N SER A 213 -11.84 3.72 26.74
CA SER A 213 -10.68 3.09 27.38
C SER A 213 -10.93 2.51 28.78
N GLY A 214 -10.41 1.31 29.03
CA GLY A 214 -9.92 0.85 30.35
C GLY A 214 -8.39 0.95 30.44
N GLU A 215 -7.83 1.06 31.64
CA GLU A 215 -6.47 1.59 31.95
C GLU A 215 -5.22 0.90 31.35
N LYS A 216 -5.30 -0.03 30.38
CA LYS A 216 -4.11 -0.78 29.89
C LYS A 216 -4.06 -1.08 28.38
N GLN A 217 -4.88 -0.43 27.54
CA GLN A 217 -4.96 -0.76 26.11
C GLN A 217 -4.26 0.28 25.22
N THR A 218 -3.64 -0.17 24.12
CA THR A 218 -3.11 0.73 23.09
C THR A 218 -4.27 1.41 22.33
N PRO A 219 -4.08 2.60 21.73
CA PRO A 219 -5.13 3.25 20.95
C PRO A 219 -5.73 2.35 19.88
N MET A 220 -4.90 1.56 19.19
CA MET A 220 -5.37 0.65 18.15
C MET A 220 -6.19 -0.51 18.71
N LEU A 221 -5.85 -1.07 19.87
CA LEU A 221 -6.63 -2.13 20.48
C LEU A 221 -8.04 -1.65 20.85
N ILE A 222 -8.15 -0.43 21.39
CA ILE A 222 -9.44 0.20 21.70
C ILE A 222 -10.29 0.32 20.43
N TRP A 223 -9.71 0.82 19.34
CA TRP A 223 -10.40 0.95 18.06
C TRP A 223 -10.76 -0.40 17.43
N GLN A 224 -9.92 -1.43 17.58
CA GLN A 224 -10.23 -2.80 17.13
C GLN A 224 -11.46 -3.36 17.86
N ASN A 225 -11.51 -3.20 19.18
CA ASN A 225 -12.65 -3.65 20.00
C ASN A 225 -13.93 -2.91 19.61
N TRP A 226 -13.86 -1.57 19.55
CA TRP A 226 -14.99 -0.75 19.12
C TRP A 226 -15.47 -1.12 17.71
N PHE A 227 -14.54 -1.39 16.78
CA PHE A 227 -14.89 -1.81 15.43
C PHE A 227 -15.62 -3.16 15.41
N ALA A 228 -15.13 -4.14 16.16
CA ALA A 228 -15.75 -5.46 16.25
C ALA A 228 -17.16 -5.41 16.87
N GLU A 229 -17.37 -4.53 17.85
CA GLU A 229 -18.69 -4.29 18.46
C GLU A 229 -19.64 -3.54 17.51
N THR A 230 -19.13 -2.55 16.78
CA THR A 230 -19.93 -1.68 15.89
C THR A 230 -20.27 -2.37 14.58
N TYR A 231 -19.39 -3.24 14.08
CA TYR A 231 -19.51 -3.93 12.80
C TYR A 231 -19.26 -5.44 12.96
N PRO A 232 -20.13 -6.17 13.68
CA PRO A 232 -19.92 -7.59 13.99
C PRO A 232 -19.90 -8.48 12.73
N ASP A 233 -20.59 -8.06 11.67
CA ASP A 233 -20.67 -8.77 10.40
C ASP A 233 -19.48 -8.46 9.47
N GLU A 234 -18.57 -7.55 9.85
CA GLU A 234 -17.40 -7.20 9.05
C GLU A 234 -16.15 -7.98 9.47
N LEU A 235 -15.18 -8.09 8.56
CA LEU A 235 -13.89 -8.69 8.89
C LEU A 235 -13.21 -7.90 10.00
N ALA A 236 -12.72 -8.59 11.04
CA ALA A 236 -11.98 -7.98 12.12
C ALA A 236 -10.85 -7.07 11.59
N ALA A 237 -10.63 -5.95 12.27
CA ALA A 237 -9.57 -4.99 11.97
C ALA A 237 -8.21 -5.49 12.48
N THR A 238 -7.83 -6.72 12.11
CA THR A 238 -6.57 -7.36 12.51
C THR A 238 -5.62 -7.44 11.32
N LEU A 239 -4.32 -7.31 11.62
CA LEU A 239 -3.30 -7.54 10.60
C LEU A 239 -3.37 -8.99 10.11
N PRO A 240 -3.11 -9.23 8.81
CA PRO A 240 -3.19 -10.57 8.27
C PRO A 240 -2.14 -11.45 8.93
N VAL A 241 -2.56 -12.62 9.39
CA VAL A 241 -1.68 -13.65 9.97
C VAL A 241 -1.51 -14.75 8.93
N GLU A 242 -0.27 -15.15 8.71
CA GLU A 242 0.02 -16.26 7.81
C GLU A 242 -0.54 -17.58 8.36
N ALA A 243 -1.07 -18.41 7.47
CA ALA A 243 -1.48 -19.76 7.82
C ALA A 243 -0.30 -20.54 8.43
N LYS A 244 -0.57 -21.38 9.43
CA LYS A 244 0.47 -22.13 10.16
C LYS A 244 1.28 -23.04 9.23
N ASP A 245 0.64 -23.56 8.20
CA ASP A 245 1.19 -24.43 7.16
C ASP A 245 1.65 -23.65 5.91
N SER A 246 1.70 -22.32 5.96
CA SER A 246 2.21 -21.53 4.83
C SER A 246 3.68 -21.85 4.58
N ARG A 247 3.96 -22.46 3.43
CA ARG A 247 5.30 -22.84 2.98
C ARG A 247 6.18 -21.64 2.71
N TRP A 248 5.60 -20.53 2.30
CA TRP A 248 6.32 -19.30 1.94
C TRP A 248 5.86 -18.12 2.78
N LYS A 249 6.81 -17.28 3.16
CA LYS A 249 6.58 -16.11 4.01
C LYS A 249 6.44 -14.85 3.16
N PHE A 250 5.48 -13.99 3.50
CA PHE A 250 5.18 -12.78 2.73
C PHE A 250 6.41 -11.87 2.62
N GLN A 251 7.09 -11.60 3.74
CA GLN A 251 8.28 -10.74 3.78
C GLN A 251 9.44 -11.31 2.96
N GLU A 252 9.62 -12.63 2.97
CA GLU A 252 10.66 -13.31 2.22
C GLU A 252 10.41 -13.21 0.71
N LEU A 253 9.22 -13.57 0.25
CA LEU A 253 8.83 -13.46 -1.16
C LEU A 253 8.87 -12.01 -1.63
N GLN A 254 8.42 -11.06 -0.80
CA GLN A 254 8.47 -9.64 -1.11
C GLN A 254 9.91 -9.16 -1.31
N SER A 255 10.83 -9.55 -0.42
CA SER A 255 12.25 -9.20 -0.53
C SER A 255 12.86 -9.73 -1.82
N ASP A 256 12.56 -10.96 -2.20
CA ASP A 256 13.12 -11.56 -3.41
C ASP A 256 12.51 -11.01 -4.69
N LEU A 257 11.21 -10.71 -4.70
CA LEU A 257 10.59 -10.02 -5.83
C LEU A 257 11.13 -8.61 -6.03
N ARG A 258 11.48 -7.88 -4.96
CA ARG A 258 12.08 -6.55 -5.08
C ARG A 258 13.46 -6.58 -5.72
N LYS A 259 14.20 -7.69 -5.61
CA LYS A 259 15.52 -7.86 -6.24
C LYS A 259 15.45 -8.19 -7.73
N ARG A 260 14.24 -8.44 -8.28
CA ARG A 260 14.06 -8.87 -9.68
C ARG A 260 13.47 -7.76 -10.53
N SER A 261 14.15 -7.51 -11.65
CA SER A 261 13.64 -6.64 -12.72
C SER A 261 12.47 -7.30 -13.44
N LYS A 262 11.52 -6.50 -13.93
CA LYS A 262 10.39 -7.00 -14.75
C LYS A 262 10.87 -7.82 -15.96
N LYS A 263 12.04 -7.50 -16.52
CA LYS A 263 12.61 -8.20 -17.68
C LYS A 263 13.24 -9.55 -17.34
N SER A 264 13.44 -9.88 -16.06
CA SER A 264 14.10 -11.12 -15.63
C SER A 264 13.13 -12.26 -15.32
N PHE A 265 11.83 -12.07 -15.56
CA PHE A 265 10.83 -13.10 -15.26
C PHE A 265 10.70 -14.10 -16.42
N ASP A 266 10.69 -15.39 -16.08
CA ASP A 266 10.31 -16.48 -16.98
C ASP A 266 8.78 -16.60 -16.98
N LEU A 267 8.15 -15.95 -17.95
CA LEU A 267 6.69 -15.91 -18.08
C LEU A 267 6.10 -17.30 -18.39
N LYS A 268 6.86 -18.22 -19.00
CA LYS A 268 6.38 -19.59 -19.26
C LYS A 268 6.33 -20.38 -17.96
N LEU A 269 7.34 -20.23 -17.11
CA LEU A 269 7.32 -20.83 -15.77
C LEU A 269 6.23 -20.21 -14.91
N GLY A 270 6.03 -18.89 -14.99
CA GLY A 270 4.95 -18.19 -14.31
C GLY A 270 3.55 -18.65 -14.73
N GLU A 271 3.31 -18.88 -16.02
CA GLU A 271 2.05 -19.45 -16.52
C GLU A 271 1.83 -20.88 -16.00
N LYS A 272 2.87 -21.73 -16.01
CA LYS A 272 2.78 -23.08 -15.40
C LYS A 272 2.46 -23.01 -13.92
N ALA A 273 3.07 -22.08 -13.19
CA ALA A 273 2.79 -21.84 -11.78
C ALA A 273 1.35 -21.36 -11.55
N TYR A 274 0.80 -20.50 -12.43
CA TYR A 274 -0.59 -20.05 -12.40
C TYR A 274 -1.58 -21.22 -12.51
N VAL A 275 -1.31 -22.18 -13.40
CA VAL A 275 -2.11 -23.40 -13.54
C VAL A 275 -1.92 -24.32 -12.34
N LYS A 276 -0.67 -24.55 -11.91
CA LYS A 276 -0.32 -25.45 -10.79
C LYS A 276 -0.90 -24.98 -9.46
N ALA A 277 -0.92 -23.67 -9.20
CA ALA A 277 -1.59 -23.06 -8.06
C ALA A 277 -3.11 -22.99 -8.22
N THR A 278 -3.69 -23.56 -9.28
CA THR A 278 -5.13 -23.63 -9.57
C THR A 278 -5.84 -22.29 -9.78
N CYS A 279 -5.10 -21.18 -9.91
CA CYS A 279 -5.65 -19.85 -10.18
C CYS A 279 -6.55 -19.85 -11.42
N VAL A 280 -6.20 -20.66 -12.42
CA VAL A 280 -6.93 -20.83 -13.69
C VAL A 280 -8.38 -21.30 -13.52
N LYS A 281 -8.71 -21.98 -12.41
CA LYS A 281 -10.07 -22.48 -12.15
C LYS A 281 -11.08 -21.37 -11.88
N CYS A 282 -10.61 -20.22 -11.38
CA CYS A 282 -11.47 -19.12 -10.97
C CYS A 282 -11.22 -17.85 -11.79
N HIS A 283 -9.96 -17.62 -12.17
CA HIS A 283 -9.51 -16.38 -12.75
C HIS A 283 -9.07 -16.53 -14.21
N ARG A 284 -9.40 -15.51 -14.99
CA ARG A 284 -8.91 -15.35 -16.36
C ARG A 284 -7.67 -14.49 -16.37
N TYR A 285 -6.69 -14.88 -17.16
CA TYR A 285 -5.54 -14.07 -17.50
C TYR A 285 -5.27 -14.17 -19.00
N GLY A 286 -5.50 -13.07 -19.73
CA GLY A 286 -5.52 -13.07 -21.18
C GLY A 286 -6.63 -13.97 -21.72
N LYS A 287 -6.24 -15.07 -22.37
CA LYS A 287 -7.16 -16.09 -22.91
C LYS A 287 -7.27 -17.34 -22.02
N LEU A 288 -6.48 -17.42 -20.95
CA LEU A 288 -6.39 -18.61 -20.10
C LEU A 288 -7.30 -18.47 -18.87
N GLY A 289 -8.10 -19.50 -18.60
CA GLY A 289 -8.88 -19.63 -17.35
C GLY A 289 -10.32 -19.13 -17.41
N GLU A 290 -10.98 -19.21 -16.25
CA GLU A 290 -12.41 -18.97 -16.07
C GLU A 290 -12.73 -17.53 -15.65
N LYS A 291 -13.99 -17.10 -15.78
CA LYS A 291 -14.45 -15.75 -15.40
C LYS A 291 -15.42 -15.78 -14.22
N VAL A 292 -15.09 -16.56 -13.18
CA VAL A 292 -15.94 -16.60 -11.99
C VAL A 292 -15.46 -15.60 -10.96
N GLY A 293 -14.14 -15.54 -10.73
CA GLY A 293 -13.49 -14.49 -9.97
C GLY A 293 -13.07 -13.29 -10.83
N PRO A 294 -12.42 -12.29 -10.21
CA PRO A 294 -11.86 -11.13 -10.90
C PRO A 294 -11.00 -11.48 -12.10
N ASP A 295 -11.19 -10.79 -13.21
CA ASP A 295 -10.29 -10.91 -14.35
C ASP A 295 -8.91 -10.33 -14.03
N LEU A 296 -7.87 -11.16 -14.12
CA LEU A 296 -6.50 -10.81 -13.78
C LEU A 296 -5.69 -10.29 -14.97
N THR A 297 -6.25 -10.25 -16.19
CA THR A 297 -5.58 -9.80 -17.42
C THR A 297 -4.92 -8.43 -17.27
N HIS A 298 -5.55 -7.51 -16.54
CA HIS A 298 -5.04 -6.16 -16.30
C HIS A 298 -4.71 -5.91 -14.83
N VAL A 299 -4.47 -6.95 -14.03
CA VAL A 299 -4.22 -6.79 -12.58
C VAL A 299 -3.01 -5.90 -12.29
N SER A 300 -1.95 -5.97 -13.12
CA SER A 300 -0.76 -5.13 -13.03
C SER A 300 -1.00 -3.64 -13.30
N ARG A 301 -2.15 -3.28 -13.88
CA ARG A 301 -2.60 -1.88 -14.05
C ARG A 301 -3.51 -1.42 -12.91
N ARG A 302 -4.07 -2.36 -12.15
CA ARG A 302 -4.98 -2.08 -11.04
C ARG A 302 -4.27 -2.05 -9.70
N LEU A 303 -3.31 -2.94 -9.48
CA LEU A 303 -2.66 -3.20 -8.20
C LEU A 303 -1.14 -3.18 -8.34
N GLN A 304 -0.47 -2.74 -7.28
CA GLN A 304 0.98 -2.88 -7.10
C GLN A 304 1.37 -4.35 -6.97
N ARG A 305 2.62 -4.68 -7.29
CA ARG A 305 3.18 -6.03 -7.09
C ARG A 305 2.96 -6.54 -5.66
N LYS A 306 3.15 -5.66 -4.67
CA LYS A 306 2.93 -5.96 -3.25
C LYS A 306 1.46 -6.30 -2.96
N GLU A 307 0.53 -5.51 -3.49
CA GLU A 307 -0.91 -5.71 -3.30
C GLU A 307 -1.37 -7.03 -3.92
N ILE A 308 -0.87 -7.38 -5.11
CA ILE A 308 -1.13 -8.68 -5.75
C ILE A 308 -0.66 -9.82 -4.85
N MET A 309 0.56 -9.75 -4.32
CA MET A 309 1.08 -10.76 -3.39
C MET A 309 0.24 -10.86 -2.12
N GLN A 310 -0.11 -9.73 -1.53
CA GLN A 310 -0.90 -9.69 -0.30
C GLN A 310 -2.29 -10.30 -0.52
N ALA A 311 -2.95 -10.00 -1.63
CA ALA A 311 -4.24 -10.58 -1.99
C ALA A 311 -4.13 -12.10 -2.25
N THR A 312 -3.02 -12.58 -2.82
CA THR A 312 -2.80 -14.01 -3.04
C THR A 312 -2.53 -14.79 -1.74
N ILE A 313 -1.75 -14.21 -0.81
CA ILE A 313 -1.37 -14.88 0.44
C ILE A 313 -2.48 -14.75 1.50
N PHE A 314 -3.20 -13.62 1.50
CA PHE A 314 -4.24 -13.31 2.47
C PHE A 314 -5.56 -12.96 1.75
N PRO A 315 -6.18 -13.92 1.05
CA PRO A 315 -7.36 -13.65 0.20
C PRO A 315 -8.55 -13.08 0.96
N SER A 316 -8.67 -13.40 2.25
CA SER A 316 -9.73 -12.89 3.12
C SER A 316 -9.40 -11.56 3.79
N HIS A 317 -8.25 -10.94 3.50
CA HIS A 317 -7.88 -9.67 4.11
C HIS A 317 -8.57 -8.47 3.44
N PHE A 318 -8.85 -8.59 2.15
CA PHE A 318 -9.63 -7.64 1.36
C PHE A 318 -10.51 -8.42 0.38
N VAL A 319 -11.83 -8.31 0.55
CA VAL A 319 -12.82 -9.00 -0.29
C VAL A 319 -13.63 -7.96 -1.03
N SER A 320 -13.67 -8.06 -2.36
CA SER A 320 -14.45 -7.15 -3.20
C SER A 320 -15.94 -7.45 -3.06
N GLU A 321 -16.76 -6.41 -2.89
CA GLU A 321 -18.23 -6.53 -2.94
C GLU A 321 -18.74 -7.01 -4.30
N GLU A 322 -17.95 -6.89 -5.38
CA GLU A 322 -18.28 -7.38 -6.71
C GLU A 322 -18.22 -8.92 -6.83
N TYR A 323 -17.53 -9.59 -5.90
CA TYR A 323 -17.33 -11.04 -5.91
C TYR A 323 -17.71 -11.63 -4.55
N PRO A 324 -19.00 -11.55 -4.16
CA PRO A 324 -19.47 -12.01 -2.87
C PRO A 324 -19.37 -13.53 -2.75
N THR A 325 -19.00 -13.98 -1.55
CA THR A 325 -19.06 -15.39 -1.14
C THR A 325 -20.40 -15.66 -0.46
N TYR A 326 -20.99 -16.81 -0.73
CA TYR A 326 -22.21 -17.27 -0.08
C TYR A 326 -22.04 -18.67 0.49
N THR A 327 -22.71 -18.92 1.60
CA THR A 327 -23.02 -20.26 2.09
C THR A 327 -24.46 -20.60 1.72
N ILE A 328 -24.66 -21.70 1.02
CA ILE A 328 -25.96 -22.27 0.66
C ILE A 328 -26.20 -23.49 1.54
N ILE A 329 -27.32 -23.50 2.23
CA ILE A 329 -27.84 -24.65 2.98
C ILE A 329 -28.98 -25.23 2.15
N THR A 330 -28.92 -26.52 1.81
CA THR A 330 -29.99 -27.21 1.08
C THR A 330 -31.00 -27.83 2.04
N GLU A 331 -32.22 -28.10 1.56
CA GLU A 331 -33.26 -28.82 2.34
C GLU A 331 -32.78 -30.19 2.85
N ALA A 332 -31.84 -30.81 2.12
CA ALA A 332 -31.18 -32.06 2.50
C ALA A 332 -30.08 -31.88 3.58
N GLY A 333 -29.90 -30.66 4.12
CA GLY A 333 -28.90 -30.32 5.13
C GLY A 333 -27.47 -30.17 4.59
N LYS A 334 -27.27 -30.08 3.27
CA LYS A 334 -25.93 -29.91 2.68
C LYS A 334 -25.52 -28.45 2.79
N VAL A 335 -24.33 -28.21 3.35
CA VAL A 335 -23.73 -26.87 3.45
C VAL A 335 -22.65 -26.71 2.39
N LEU A 336 -22.85 -25.75 1.48
CA LEU A 336 -21.94 -25.45 0.38
C LEU A 336 -21.51 -23.99 0.47
N THR A 337 -20.21 -23.69 0.29
CA THR A 337 -19.72 -22.30 0.31
C THR A 337 -18.95 -22.00 -0.97
N GLY A 338 -19.20 -20.83 -1.57
CA GLY A 338 -18.53 -20.43 -2.81
C GLY A 338 -19.06 -19.14 -3.41
N MET A 339 -18.60 -18.84 -4.62
CA MET A 339 -19.09 -17.70 -5.42
C MET A 339 -20.21 -18.17 -6.34
N MET A 340 -21.27 -17.35 -6.46
CA MET A 340 -22.30 -17.60 -7.45
C MET A 340 -21.80 -17.26 -8.86
N GLY A 341 -22.10 -18.12 -9.82
CA GLY A 341 -21.83 -17.91 -11.24
C GLY A 341 -23.12 -17.92 -12.06
N ALA A 342 -22.97 -17.73 -13.37
CA ALA A 342 -24.10 -17.77 -14.29
C ALA A 342 -24.75 -19.16 -14.36
N ALA A 343 -26.07 -19.22 -14.20
CA ALA A 343 -26.88 -20.43 -14.29
C ALA A 343 -28.19 -20.17 -15.04
N GLY A 344 -28.93 -21.24 -15.36
CA GLY A 344 -30.29 -21.14 -15.90
C GLY A 344 -31.30 -20.57 -14.89
N PRO A 345 -32.56 -20.35 -15.30
CA PRO A 345 -33.56 -19.66 -14.48
C PRO A 345 -33.86 -20.33 -13.15
N ASP A 346 -33.86 -21.67 -13.11
CA ASP A 346 -34.26 -22.46 -11.92
C ASP A 346 -33.07 -23.04 -11.15
N GLN A 347 -31.85 -22.60 -11.48
CA GLN A 347 -30.61 -23.12 -10.89
C GLN A 347 -29.74 -22.01 -10.34
N ILE A 348 -28.92 -22.37 -9.36
CA ILE A 348 -27.79 -21.61 -8.87
C ILE A 348 -26.53 -22.39 -9.22
N MET A 349 -25.60 -21.75 -9.93
CA MET A 349 -24.25 -22.29 -10.08
C MET A 349 -23.39 -21.72 -8.96
N LEU A 350 -22.88 -22.60 -8.10
CA LEU A 350 -21.95 -22.25 -7.05
C LEU A 350 -20.57 -22.79 -7.41
N LEU A 351 -19.57 -21.92 -7.53
CA LEU A 351 -18.17 -22.32 -7.62
C LEU A 351 -17.59 -22.41 -6.20
N THR A 352 -17.34 -23.63 -5.74
CA THR A 352 -16.75 -23.86 -4.43
C THR A 352 -15.29 -23.44 -4.37
N ASN A 353 -14.75 -23.28 -3.17
CA ASN A 353 -13.34 -23.01 -2.91
C ASN A 353 -12.40 -24.08 -3.50
N GLU A 354 -12.84 -25.33 -3.71
CA GLU A 354 -12.05 -26.36 -4.41
C GLU A 354 -11.96 -26.13 -5.93
N GLY A 355 -12.69 -25.13 -6.44
CA GLY A 355 -12.84 -24.83 -7.86
C GLY A 355 -13.79 -25.78 -8.56
N THR A 356 -14.79 -26.32 -7.84
CA THR A 356 -15.81 -27.22 -8.39
C THR A 356 -17.10 -26.44 -8.64
N LYS A 357 -17.69 -26.57 -9.84
CA LYS A 357 -18.99 -25.98 -10.16
C LYS A 357 -20.10 -26.94 -9.69
N GLN A 358 -20.95 -26.48 -8.78
CA GLN A 358 -22.14 -27.18 -8.31
C GLN A 358 -23.37 -26.48 -8.89
N LEU A 359 -24.24 -27.22 -9.58
CA LEU A 359 -25.56 -26.74 -9.96
C LEU A 359 -26.55 -27.21 -8.90
N ILE A 360 -27.27 -26.26 -8.31
CA ILE A 360 -28.24 -26.49 -7.23
C ILE A 360 -29.57 -25.99 -7.75
N ASN A 361 -30.62 -26.81 -7.71
CA ASN A 361 -31.95 -26.35 -8.08
C ASN A 361 -32.48 -25.42 -6.97
N LYS A 362 -33.16 -24.34 -7.34
CA LYS A 362 -33.59 -23.31 -6.38
C LYS A 362 -34.62 -23.82 -5.37
N ASP A 363 -35.39 -24.83 -5.74
CA ASP A 363 -36.34 -25.53 -4.88
C ASP A 363 -35.66 -26.44 -3.84
N GLU A 364 -34.38 -26.78 -4.03
CA GLU A 364 -33.59 -27.52 -3.04
C GLU A 364 -32.90 -26.61 -2.00
N VAL A 365 -33.03 -25.28 -2.12
CA VAL A 365 -32.33 -24.30 -1.28
C VAL A 365 -33.19 -23.92 -0.09
N ASP A 366 -32.66 -24.15 1.11
CA ASP A 366 -33.25 -23.72 2.38
C ASP A 366 -32.80 -22.30 2.73
N GLU A 367 -31.48 -22.05 2.73
CA GLU A 367 -30.92 -20.75 3.12
C GLU A 367 -29.73 -20.33 2.23
N ILE A 368 -29.60 -19.01 2.01
CA ILE A 368 -28.44 -18.40 1.36
C ILE A 368 -27.91 -17.28 2.26
N ILE A 369 -26.70 -17.48 2.79
CA ILE A 369 -26.07 -16.59 3.76
C ILE A 369 -24.86 -15.91 3.11
N PRO A 370 -24.79 -14.57 3.04
CA PRO A 370 -23.58 -13.87 2.57
C PRO A 370 -22.44 -14.01 3.59
N VAL A 371 -21.21 -14.20 3.10
CA VAL A 371 -20.02 -14.40 3.95
C VAL A 371 -18.95 -13.38 3.56
N LYS A 372 -18.36 -12.69 4.54
CA LYS A 372 -17.27 -11.73 4.29
C LYS A 372 -15.92 -12.37 3.99
N LYS A 373 -15.77 -13.66 4.27
CA LYS A 373 -14.57 -14.43 3.94
C LYS A 373 -14.48 -14.64 2.43
N SER A 374 -13.26 -14.58 1.88
CA SER A 374 -13.06 -14.82 0.45
C SER A 374 -13.29 -16.28 0.09
N SER A 375 -13.87 -16.52 -1.09
CA SER A 375 -13.93 -17.85 -1.72
C SER A 375 -12.59 -18.28 -2.31
N MET A 376 -11.64 -17.35 -2.49
CA MET A 376 -10.28 -17.71 -2.92
C MET A 376 -9.58 -18.50 -1.80
N PRO A 377 -9.09 -19.72 -2.07
CA PRO A 377 -8.46 -20.54 -1.04
C PRO A 377 -7.18 -19.93 -0.48
N GLU A 378 -6.93 -20.17 0.80
CA GLU A 378 -5.63 -19.94 1.41
C GLU A 378 -4.64 -21.06 1.02
N GLY A 379 -3.34 -20.79 1.11
CA GLY A 379 -2.32 -21.82 0.90
C GLY A 379 -2.06 -22.24 -0.55
N LEU A 380 -2.63 -21.55 -1.56
CA LEU A 380 -2.42 -21.87 -2.98
C LEU A 380 -0.94 -21.92 -3.40
N LEU A 381 -0.10 -21.10 -2.77
CA LEU A 381 1.34 -21.08 -3.04
C LEU A 381 2.09 -22.29 -2.47
N ASN A 382 1.50 -23.08 -1.57
CA ASN A 382 2.13 -24.28 -1.01
C ASN A 382 2.40 -25.34 -2.08
N LEU A 383 1.61 -25.32 -3.17
CA LEU A 383 1.77 -26.17 -4.35
C LEU A 383 3.00 -25.81 -5.19
N LEU A 384 3.57 -24.62 -4.97
CA LEU A 384 4.67 -24.09 -5.76
C LEU A 384 6.00 -24.21 -5.00
N THR A 385 7.08 -24.37 -5.74
CA THR A 385 8.43 -24.02 -5.28
C THR A 385 8.57 -22.50 -5.13
N LYS A 386 9.58 -22.04 -4.38
CA LYS A 386 9.83 -20.60 -4.21
C LYS A 386 10.06 -19.88 -5.54
N GLU A 387 10.81 -20.51 -6.45
CA GLU A 387 11.05 -19.97 -7.79
C GLU A 387 9.75 -19.90 -8.61
N GLU A 388 8.93 -20.96 -8.62
CA GLU A 388 7.62 -20.93 -9.28
C GLU A 388 6.72 -19.82 -8.72
N ALA A 389 6.71 -19.59 -7.40
CA ALA A 389 5.94 -18.51 -6.78
C ALA A 389 6.44 -17.12 -7.21
N ILE A 390 7.76 -16.92 -7.27
CA ILE A 390 8.37 -15.68 -7.79
C ILE A 390 7.95 -15.45 -9.25
N GLN A 391 8.02 -16.49 -10.09
CA GLN A 391 7.66 -16.37 -11.50
C GLN A 391 6.15 -16.18 -11.71
N LEU A 392 5.29 -16.75 -10.85
CA LEU A 392 3.86 -16.46 -10.83
C LEU A 392 3.58 -14.96 -10.66
N PHE A 393 4.22 -14.31 -9.68
CA PHE A 393 4.06 -12.87 -9.49
C PHE A 393 4.70 -12.06 -10.63
N GLY A 394 5.80 -12.54 -11.22
CA GLY A 394 6.35 -11.98 -12.45
C GLY A 394 5.36 -11.99 -13.62
N TYR A 395 4.67 -13.12 -13.79
CA TYR A 395 3.62 -13.31 -14.78
C TYR A 395 2.45 -12.35 -14.53
N LEU A 396 1.89 -12.30 -13.31
CA LEU A 396 0.76 -11.43 -12.96
C LEU A 396 1.09 -9.92 -13.01
N THR A 397 2.37 -9.55 -12.89
CA THR A 397 2.82 -8.15 -13.00
C THR A 397 3.21 -7.74 -14.41
N THR A 398 3.11 -8.66 -15.36
CA THR A 398 3.28 -8.41 -16.79
C THR A 398 1.90 -8.24 -17.43
N LEU A 399 1.79 -7.58 -18.59
CA LEU A 399 0.56 -7.63 -19.37
C LEU A 399 0.63 -8.82 -20.32
N PRO A 400 -0.42 -9.64 -20.45
CA PRO A 400 -0.43 -10.74 -21.41
C PRO A 400 -0.35 -10.20 -22.83
N GLU A 401 0.22 -11.00 -23.74
CA GLU A 401 0.35 -10.65 -25.15
C GLU A 401 -1.02 -10.35 -25.77
N GLY A 402 -1.11 -9.24 -26.52
CA GLY A 402 -2.35 -8.77 -27.15
C GLY A 402 -3.33 -8.05 -26.21
N ALA A 403 -3.04 -7.94 -24.91
CA ALA A 403 -3.84 -7.09 -24.02
C ALA A 403 -3.60 -5.61 -24.31
N SER A 404 -4.69 -4.83 -24.35
CA SER A 404 -4.59 -3.37 -24.53
C SER A 404 -3.72 -2.75 -23.44
N GLN A 405 -2.79 -1.88 -23.84
CA GLN A 405 -2.03 -1.06 -22.88
C GLN A 405 -2.89 0.06 -22.28
N ALA A 406 -3.91 0.51 -23.01
CA ALA A 406 -4.90 1.46 -22.54
C ALA A 406 -5.95 0.72 -21.71
N TYR A 407 -5.62 0.40 -20.45
CA TYR A 407 -6.61 -0.01 -19.46
C TYR A 407 -7.14 1.25 -18.77
N ARG A 408 -8.40 1.60 -19.02
CA ARG A 408 -9.13 2.57 -18.19
C ARG A 408 -9.96 1.78 -17.20
N HIS A 409 -9.68 1.93 -15.91
CA HIS A 409 -10.58 1.44 -14.88
C HIS A 409 -11.90 2.18 -15.05
N THR A 410 -12.91 1.52 -15.61
CA THR A 410 -14.27 2.05 -15.59
C THR A 410 -14.80 1.72 -14.20
N THR A 411 -14.56 2.62 -13.24
CA THR A 411 -15.38 2.64 -12.03
C THR A 411 -16.82 2.89 -12.49
N ARG A 412 -17.64 1.85 -12.50
CA ARG A 412 -19.09 2.02 -12.52
C ARG A 412 -19.56 2.54 -11.16
#